data_AF-A0A3D0TI56-F1
#
_entry.id   AF-A0A3D0TI56-F1
#
_cell.length_a   1.000
_cell.length_b   1.000
_cell.length_c   1.000
_cell.angle_alpha   90.00
_cell.angle_beta   90.00
_cell.angle_gamma   90.00
#
_symmetry.space_group_name_H-M   'P 1'
#
loop_
_entity.id
_entity.type
_entity.pdbx_description
1 polymer ?
#
loop_
_entity_poly.entity_id
_entity_poly.type
_entity_poly.pdbx_seq_one_letter_code
_entity_poly.pdbx_strand_id
1 'polypeptide(L)'
;MVFGLDKGGSCQGMAFRIAPENLDSELQKVWEREMFAETYIPTWVCVKTENGDVSAITFVINTKHKHYVPDLDLEKVAERVVRAEGKCGSCHDYVQNTVKFLHQLELRDPVLEQLLTLIEYPQISV
;
A
#
# COMPACT_ATOMS: atom_id res chain seq x y z
N MET A 1 -6.15 -5.86 6.94
CA MET A 1 -5.53 -4.52 6.84
C MET A 1 -4.95 -4.40 5.44
N VAL A 2 -4.93 -3.19 4.85
CA VAL A 2 -4.29 -2.91 3.55
C VAL A 2 -3.49 -1.62 3.68
N PHE A 3 -2.40 -1.49 2.93
CA PHE A 3 -1.58 -0.27 2.91
C PHE A 3 -2.19 0.76 1.95
N GLY A 4 -2.03 2.04 2.28
CA GLY A 4 -2.47 3.15 1.46
C GLY A 4 -1.43 4.25 1.38
N LEU A 5 -1.34 4.92 0.25
CA LEU A 5 -0.49 6.10 0.08
C LEU A 5 -1.11 7.28 0.83
N ASP A 6 -0.38 7.84 1.78
CA ASP A 6 -0.79 9.04 2.52
C ASP A 6 -0.07 10.29 2.00
N LYS A 7 -0.57 11.47 2.38
CA LYS A 7 0.03 12.75 2.05
C LYS A 7 1.36 12.93 2.80
N GLY A 8 2.41 13.18 2.03
CA GLY A 8 3.73 13.54 2.57
C GLY A 8 4.81 12.54 2.17
N GLY A 9 6.07 12.99 2.24
CA GLY A 9 7.22 12.18 1.88
C GLY A 9 7.31 11.86 0.39
N SER A 10 7.89 10.70 0.09
CA SER A 10 8.02 10.14 -1.25
C SER A 10 7.85 8.63 -1.17
N CYS A 11 7.17 8.05 -2.14
CA CYS A 11 7.06 6.60 -2.30
C CYS A 11 7.73 6.19 -3.60
N GLN A 12 8.47 5.07 -3.56
CA GLN A 12 8.97 4.43 -4.77
C GLN A 12 7.98 3.34 -5.19
N GLY A 13 7.71 3.24 -6.49
CA GLY A 13 6.72 2.33 -7.01
C GLY A 13 6.84 2.18 -8.51
N MET A 14 5.81 1.59 -9.11
CA MET A 14 5.74 1.38 -10.55
C MET A 14 4.61 2.20 -11.16
N ALA A 15 4.87 2.75 -12.35
CA ALA A 15 3.84 3.35 -13.19
C ALA A 15 3.51 2.38 -14.35
N PHE A 16 2.23 2.05 -14.49
CA PHE A 16 1.75 1.19 -15.58
C PHE A 16 1.13 2.05 -16.68
N ARG A 17 1.56 1.83 -17.93
CA ARG A 17 0.95 2.47 -19.10
C ARG A 17 -0.12 1.53 -19.66
N ILE A 18 -1.36 1.99 -19.65
CA ILE A 18 -2.49 1.26 -20.24
C ILE A 18 -2.59 1.68 -21.71
N ALA A 19 -2.78 0.70 -22.60
CA ALA A 19 -3.01 0.97 -24.01
C ALA A 19 -4.36 1.71 -24.20
N PRO A 20 -4.45 2.75 -25.05
CA PRO A 20 -5.66 3.56 -25.19
C PRO A 20 -6.96 2.77 -25.42
N GLU A 21 -6.88 1.69 -26.21
CA GLU A 21 -7.98 0.79 -26.53
C GLU A 21 -8.53 0.02 -25.31
N ASN A 22 -7.74 -0.11 -24.25
CA ASN A 22 -8.09 -0.82 -23.02
C ASN A 22 -8.27 0.11 -21.82
N LEU A 23 -8.19 1.44 -22.03
CA LEU A 23 -8.16 2.40 -20.92
C LEU A 23 -9.38 2.27 -20.02
N ASP A 24 -10.58 2.30 -20.61
CA ASP A 24 -11.84 2.26 -19.85
C ASP A 24 -12.01 0.94 -19.10
N SER A 25 -11.72 -0.19 -19.77
CA SER A 25 -11.91 -1.52 -19.19
C SER A 25 -10.91 -1.82 -18.07
N GLU A 26 -9.64 -1.45 -18.24
CA GLU A 26 -8.62 -1.65 -17.20
C GLU A 26 -8.79 -0.69 -16.03
N LEU A 27 -9.10 0.59 -16.30
CA LEU A 27 -9.35 1.56 -15.25
C LEU A 27 -10.61 1.19 -14.44
N GLN A 28 -11.66 0.70 -15.10
CA GLN A 28 -12.88 0.24 -14.42
C GLN A 28 -12.59 -0.90 -13.44
N LYS A 29 -11.77 -1.89 -13.80
CA LYS A 29 -11.39 -2.99 -12.90
C LYS A 29 -10.67 -2.47 -11.65
N VAL A 30 -9.76 -1.52 -11.82
CA VAL A 30 -9.06 -0.90 -10.69
C VAL A 30 -10.04 -0.09 -9.84
N TRP A 31 -10.92 0.68 -10.49
CA TRP A 31 -11.92 1.50 -9.82
C TRP A 31 -12.88 0.65 -8.95
N GLU A 32 -13.42 -0.43 -9.49
CA GLU A 32 -14.33 -1.34 -8.79
C GLU A 32 -13.66 -1.97 -7.56
N ARG A 33 -12.37 -2.28 -7.64
CA ARG A 33 -11.61 -2.85 -6.52
C ARG A 33 -11.30 -1.84 -5.43
N GLU A 34 -10.83 -0.66 -5.80
CA GLU A 34 -10.31 0.33 -4.84
C GLU A 34 -11.42 1.22 -4.26
N MET A 35 -12.45 1.55 -5.04
CA MET A 35 -13.46 2.53 -4.64
C MET A 35 -14.65 1.92 -3.90
N PHE A 36 -14.77 0.59 -3.83
CA PHE A 36 -15.90 -0.10 -3.20
C PHE A 36 -16.15 0.32 -1.74
N ALA A 37 -15.09 0.61 -0.99
CA ALA A 37 -15.16 0.94 0.43
C ALA A 37 -14.94 2.44 0.71
N GLU A 38 -14.91 3.31 -0.31
CA GLU A 38 -14.65 4.76 -0.19
C GLU A 38 -13.40 5.13 0.64
N THR A 39 -12.46 4.18 0.75
CA THR A 39 -11.27 4.28 1.59
C THR A 39 -10.16 5.07 0.89
N TYR A 40 -10.27 5.25 -0.44
CA TYR A 40 -9.31 5.96 -1.26
C TYR A 40 -9.92 7.14 -2.01
N ILE A 41 -9.05 8.08 -2.40
CA ILE A 41 -9.35 9.24 -3.24
C ILE A 41 -8.47 9.16 -4.49
N PRO A 42 -9.05 9.08 -5.71
CA PRO A 42 -8.29 9.12 -6.94
C PRO A 42 -7.61 10.48 -7.09
N THR A 43 -6.31 10.49 -7.33
CA THR A 43 -5.48 11.69 -7.35
C THR A 43 -4.50 11.64 -8.50
N TRP A 44 -4.41 12.74 -9.25
CA TRP A 44 -3.37 12.93 -10.26
C TRP A 44 -2.07 13.35 -9.58
N VAL A 45 -0.99 12.64 -9.88
CA VAL A 45 0.34 12.89 -9.33
C VAL A 45 1.38 12.99 -10.44
N CYS A 46 2.45 13.73 -10.17
CA CYS A 46 3.64 13.74 -11.01
C CYS A 46 4.59 12.64 -10.54
N VAL A 47 4.86 11.66 -11.40
CA VAL A 47 5.77 10.55 -11.12
C VAL A 47 7.08 10.79 -11.84
N LYS A 48 8.18 10.78 -11.09
CA LYS A 48 9.53 10.86 -11.65
C LYS A 48 9.95 9.47 -12.13
N THR A 49 10.32 9.35 -13.40
CA THR A 49 10.83 8.10 -13.98
C THR A 49 12.20 8.32 -14.62
N GLU A 50 12.91 7.24 -14.92
CA GLU A 50 14.20 7.31 -15.63
C GLU A 50 14.08 7.99 -17.01
N ASN A 51 12.89 7.93 -17.62
CA ASN A 51 12.59 8.53 -18.91
C ASN A 51 11.98 9.95 -18.81
N GLY A 52 11.92 10.51 -17.60
CA GLY A 52 11.35 11.83 -17.31
C GLY A 52 10.06 11.77 -16.49
N ASP A 53 9.49 12.95 -16.26
CA ASP A 53 8.30 13.12 -15.43
C ASP A 53 7.03 12.78 -16.21
N VAL A 54 6.14 11.99 -15.60
CA VAL A 54 4.86 11.60 -16.18
C VAL A 54 3.70 11.91 -15.25
N SER A 55 2.55 12.30 -15.81
CA SER A 55 1.30 12.40 -15.05
C SER A 55 0.65 11.02 -14.94
N ALA A 56 0.30 10.61 -13.73
CA ALA A 56 -0.36 9.33 -13.47
C ALA A 56 -1.50 9.50 -12.46
N ILE A 57 -2.51 8.64 -12.57
CA ILE A 57 -3.55 8.51 -11.56
C ILE A 57 -3.10 7.49 -10.50
N THR A 58 -3.30 7.83 -9.24
CA THR A 58 -3.10 6.93 -8.10
C THR A 58 -4.25 7.06 -7.10
N PHE A 59 -4.34 6.15 -6.14
CA PHE A 59 -5.39 6.10 -5.13
C PHE A 59 -4.76 6.35 -3.76
N VAL A 60 -4.95 7.56 -3.23
CA VAL A 60 -4.41 7.95 -1.91
C VAL A 60 -5.45 7.70 -0.82
N ILE A 61 -5.00 7.42 0.39
CA ILE A 61 -5.89 7.15 1.51
C ILE A 61 -6.79 8.35 1.82
N ASN A 62 -8.07 8.09 2.05
CA ASN A 62 -9.00 9.09 2.52
C ASN A 62 -8.81 9.29 4.02
N THR A 63 -8.09 10.35 4.42
CA THR A 63 -7.82 10.65 5.83
C THR A 63 -9.06 11.00 6.66
N LYS A 64 -10.22 11.21 6.01
CA LYS A 64 -11.52 11.42 6.68
C LYS A 64 -12.30 10.11 6.89
N HIS A 65 -11.80 8.99 6.39
CA HIS A 65 -12.49 7.72 6.48
C HIS A 65 -12.42 7.14 7.90
N LYS A 66 -13.51 6.53 8.38
CA LYS A 66 -13.63 6.00 9.75
C LYS A 66 -12.61 4.90 10.11
N HIS A 67 -12.01 4.27 9.10
CA HIS A 67 -11.00 3.22 9.26
C HIS A 67 -9.58 3.73 9.03
N TYR A 68 -9.39 5.01 8.74
CA TYR A 68 -8.07 5.63 8.72
C TYR A 68 -7.59 5.80 10.16
N VAL A 69 -6.38 5.30 10.42
CA VAL A 69 -5.75 5.42 11.74
C VAL A 69 -4.36 6.01 11.54
N PRO A 70 -4.19 7.33 11.74
CA PRO A 70 -2.90 7.99 11.58
C PRO A 70 -1.95 7.62 12.73
N ASP A 71 -0.66 7.80 12.48
CA ASP A 71 0.39 7.89 13.51
C ASP A 71 0.39 6.75 14.55
N LEU A 72 0.17 5.51 14.09
CA LEU A 72 0.24 4.36 14.96
C LEU A 72 1.70 3.91 15.11
N ASP A 73 2.17 3.77 16.36
CA ASP A 73 3.49 3.19 16.65
C ASP A 73 3.63 1.82 15.98
N LEU A 74 4.79 1.57 15.37
CA LEU A 74 5.00 0.39 14.52
C LEU A 74 4.80 -0.91 15.29
N GLU A 75 5.13 -0.94 16.57
CA GLU A 75 4.89 -2.05 17.49
C GLU A 75 3.39 -2.33 17.67
N LYS A 76 2.56 -1.28 17.81
CA LYS A 76 1.10 -1.43 17.89
C LYS A 76 0.52 -1.89 16.55
N VAL A 77 1.14 -1.50 15.42
CA VAL A 77 0.76 -2.02 14.10
C VAL A 77 1.07 -3.51 14.04
N ALA A 78 2.28 -3.92 14.45
CA ALA A 78 2.69 -5.33 14.46
C ALA A 78 1.76 -6.19 15.32
N GLU A 79 1.43 -5.75 16.54
CA GLU A 79 0.48 -6.46 17.42
C GLU A 79 -0.90 -6.67 16.76
N ARG A 80 -1.40 -5.66 16.05
CA ARG A 80 -2.67 -5.75 15.32
C ARG A 80 -2.55 -6.69 14.13
N VAL A 81 -1.45 -6.63 13.38
CA VAL A 81 -1.22 -7.46 12.19
C VAL A 81 -1.14 -8.95 12.57
N VAL A 82 -0.42 -9.29 13.65
CA VAL A 82 -0.31 -10.67 14.14
C VAL A 82 -1.67 -11.28 14.50
N ARG A 83 -2.59 -10.48 15.05
CA ARG A 83 -3.90 -10.95 15.52
C ARG A 83 -5.01 -10.88 14.47
N ALA A 84 -4.78 -10.23 13.34
CA ALA A 84 -5.82 -9.92 12.36
C ALA A 84 -5.83 -10.92 11.20
N GLU A 85 -6.94 -11.64 11.07
CA GLU A 85 -7.24 -12.52 9.93
C GLU A 85 -8.50 -12.04 9.21
N GLY A 86 -8.49 -12.06 7.88
CA GLY A 86 -9.64 -11.69 7.06
C GLY A 86 -9.92 -12.73 5.97
N LYS A 87 -10.95 -12.47 5.16
CA LYS A 87 -11.36 -13.37 4.06
C LYS A 87 -10.28 -13.60 3.00
N CYS A 88 -9.27 -12.74 2.93
CA CYS A 88 -8.17 -12.80 1.95
C CYS A 88 -6.87 -13.36 2.56
N GLY A 89 -6.92 -13.97 3.75
CA GLY A 89 -5.76 -14.47 4.49
C GLY A 89 -5.38 -13.62 5.70
N SER A 90 -4.24 -13.96 6.31
CA SER A 90 -3.72 -13.22 7.46
C SER A 90 -3.14 -11.87 7.03
N CYS A 91 -3.19 -10.87 7.92
CA CYS A 91 -2.50 -9.61 7.64
C CYS A 91 -0.98 -9.82 7.57
N HIS A 92 -0.44 -10.83 8.25
CA HIS A 92 0.97 -11.21 8.16
C HIS A 92 1.36 -11.62 6.75
N ASP A 93 0.61 -12.52 6.11
CA ASP A 93 0.86 -12.94 4.73
C ASP A 93 0.83 -11.75 3.77
N TYR A 94 -0.08 -10.80 4.00
CA TYR A 94 -0.16 -9.58 3.20
C TYR A 94 1.11 -8.72 3.34
N VAL A 95 1.61 -8.49 4.57
CA VAL A 95 2.86 -7.75 4.78
C VAL A 95 4.05 -8.48 4.15
N GLN A 96 4.21 -9.77 4.43
CA GLN A 96 5.32 -10.58 3.94
C GLN A 96 5.34 -10.63 2.40
N ASN A 97 4.20 -10.88 1.76
CA ASN A 97 4.11 -10.89 0.30
C ASN A 97 4.40 -9.51 -0.29
N THR A 98 3.93 -8.43 0.33
CA THR A 98 4.20 -7.07 -0.15
C THR A 98 5.69 -6.76 -0.11
N VAL A 99 6.38 -7.02 1.01
CA VAL A 99 7.85 -6.83 1.12
C VAL A 99 8.59 -7.66 0.08
N LYS A 100 8.20 -8.93 -0.09
CA LYS A 100 8.80 -9.82 -1.09
C LYS A 100 8.63 -9.27 -2.51
N PHE A 101 7.45 -8.79 -2.89
CA PHE A 101 7.21 -8.22 -4.22
C PHE A 101 7.98 -6.93 -4.44
N LEU A 102 8.07 -6.05 -3.43
CA LEU A 102 8.91 -4.85 -3.52
C LEU A 102 10.36 -5.22 -3.79
N HIS A 103 10.92 -6.19 -3.06
CA HIS A 103 12.30 -6.66 -3.27
C HIS A 103 12.52 -7.25 -4.66
N GLN A 104 11.56 -8.00 -5.20
CA GLN A 104 11.62 -8.53 -6.57
C GLN A 104 11.62 -7.43 -7.64
N LEU A 105 11.11 -6.24 -7.31
CA LEU A 105 11.10 -5.06 -8.16
C LEU A 105 12.28 -4.11 -7.85
N GLU A 106 13.24 -4.55 -7.04
CA GLU A 106 14.39 -3.74 -6.57
C GLU A 106 13.96 -2.50 -5.76
N LEU A 107 12.75 -2.50 -5.23
CA LEU A 107 12.21 -1.47 -4.35
C LEU A 107 12.41 -1.85 -2.88
N ARG A 108 12.74 -0.85 -2.05
CA ARG A 108 12.94 -1.02 -0.60
C ARG A 108 12.03 -0.09 0.16
N ASP A 109 11.38 -0.61 1.19
CA ASP A 109 10.59 0.18 2.13
C ASP A 109 11.05 -0.17 3.56
N PRO A 110 11.93 0.66 4.16
CA PRO A 110 12.48 0.38 5.49
C PRO A 110 11.41 0.22 6.57
N VAL A 111 10.28 0.92 6.45
CA VAL A 111 9.20 0.87 7.44
C VAL A 111 8.46 -0.46 7.34
N LEU A 112 8.16 -0.93 6.13
CA LEU A 112 7.55 -2.25 5.93
C LEU A 112 8.49 -3.40 6.29
N GLU A 113 9.80 -3.25 6.01
CA GLU A 113 10.82 -4.22 6.41
C GLU A 113 10.96 -4.32 7.93
N GLN A 114 10.94 -3.19 8.63
CA GLN A 114 10.94 -3.15 10.08
C GLN A 114 9.64 -3.73 10.65
N LEU A 115 8.50 -3.45 10.04
CA LEU A 115 7.22 -4.03 10.43
C LEU A 115 7.23 -5.56 10.30
N LEU A 116 7.73 -6.08 9.18
CA LEU A 116 7.87 -7.53 8.98
C LEU A 116 8.78 -8.15 10.05
N THR A 117 9.91 -7.50 10.36
CA THR A 117 10.82 -7.95 11.43
C THR A 117 10.12 -8.01 12.79
N LEU A 118 9.32 -7.01 13.14
CA LEU A 118 8.56 -6.97 14.39
C LEU A 118 7.47 -8.06 14.46
N ILE A 119 6.89 -8.43 13.31
CA ILE A 119 5.88 -9.50 13.21
C ILE A 119 6.52 -10.88 13.34
N GLU A 120 7.67 -11.11 12.69
CA GLU A 120 8.37 -12.40 12.70
C GLU A 120 9.14 -12.66 14.00
N TYR A 121 9.67 -11.60 14.62
CA TYR A 121 10.43 -11.64 15.86
C TYR A 121 9.85 -10.65 16.88
N PRO A 122 8.64 -10.92 17.42
CA PRO A 122 8.08 -10.08 18.45
C PRO A 122 9.04 -10.05 19.64
N GLN A 123 9.43 -8.86 20.09
CA GLN A 123 10.24 -8.70 21.31
C GLN A 123 9.39 -9.17 22.49
N ILE A 124 9.48 -10.45 22.82
CA ILE A 124 8.81 -11.04 23.99
C ILE A 124 9.46 -10.40 25.21
N SER A 125 8.78 -9.43 25.81
CA SER A 125 9.01 -9.07 27.20
C SER A 125 8.46 -10.23 28.04
N VAL A 126 9.36 -11.03 28.62
CA VAL A 126 9.06 -11.96 29.72
C VAL A 126 8.72 -11.16 30.97
#